data_AF-A0A5E4K725-F1
#
_entry.id   AF-A0A5E4K725-F1
#
_cell.length_a   1.000
_cell.length_b   1.000
_cell.length_c   1.000
_cell.angle_alpha   90.00
_cell.angle_beta   90.00
_cell.angle_gamma   90.00
#
_symmetry.space_group_name_H-M   'P 1'
#
loop_
_entity.id
_entity.type
_entity.pdbx_description
1 polymer ?
#
loop_
_entity_poly.entity_id
_entity_poly.type
_entity_poly.pdbx_seq_one_letter_code
_entity_poly.pdbx_strand_id
1 'polypeptide(L)' 'MCLVDSSTSIDIDSGELGTQYRCADCNTRFRGIGKKIRCPSCESTNVKKV' A
#
# COMPACT_ATOMS: atom_id res chain seq x y z
N MET A 1 -18.18 -11.59 -23.87
CA MET A 1 -16.76 -11.68 -23.45
C MET A 1 -15.93 -10.83 -24.38
N CYS A 2 -15.31 -9.77 -23.88
CA CYS A 2 -14.15 -9.17 -24.55
C CYS A 2 -12.99 -9.26 -23.55
N LEU A 3 -12.03 -10.15 -23.85
CA LEU A 3 -10.71 -10.14 -23.24
C LEU A 3 -9.95 -8.96 -23.87
N VAL A 4 -10.04 -7.80 -23.24
CA VAL A 4 -9.09 -6.72 -23.49
C VAL A 4 -7.90 -7.00 -22.57
N ASP A 5 -6.92 -7.70 -23.14
CA ASP A 5 -5.52 -7.51 -22.77
C ASP A 5 -5.21 -6.03 -23.05
N SER A 6 -5.36 -5.21 -22.03
CA SER A 6 -4.58 -3.99 -21.95
C SER A 6 -3.55 -4.30 -20.90
N SER A 7 -2.43 -4.82 -21.39
CA SER A 7 -1.10 -4.44 -20.97
C SER A 7 -1.05 -2.96 -20.59
N THR A 8 -1.60 -2.59 -19.43
CA THR A 8 -1.11 -1.43 -18.72
C THR A 8 0.24 -1.89 -18.24
N SER A 9 1.27 -1.52 -19.00
CA SER A 9 2.52 -1.12 -18.39
C SER A 9 2.12 -0.12 -17.31
N ILE A 10 1.85 -0.62 -16.11
CA ILE A 10 1.96 0.16 -14.91
C ILE A 10 3.46 0.43 -14.85
N ASP A 11 3.90 1.41 -15.64
CA ASP A 11 4.90 2.38 -15.24
C ASP A 11 4.32 3.04 -13.98
N ILE A 12 4.28 2.25 -12.90
CA ILE A 12 4.38 2.79 -11.56
C ILE A 12 5.81 3.30 -11.58
N ASP A 13 5.95 4.53 -12.07
CA ASP A 13 7.13 5.35 -11.93
C ASP A 13 7.69 5.02 -10.55
N SER A 14 8.86 4.38 -10.58
CA SER A 14 9.46 3.75 -9.41
C SER A 14 9.85 4.76 -8.32
N GLY A 15 9.47 6.05 -8.47
CA GLY A 15 9.73 7.15 -7.57
C GLY A 15 8.62 7.47 -6.55
N GLU A 16 7.37 7.05 -6.76
CA GLU A 16 6.25 7.33 -5.82
C GLU A 16 5.68 6.05 -5.17
N LEU A 17 6.57 5.11 -4.88
CA LEU A 17 6.23 3.93 -4.09
C LEU A 17 5.94 4.39 -2.66
N GLY A 18 4.65 4.51 -2.33
CA GLY A 18 4.16 4.96 -1.03
C GLY A 18 4.99 4.45 0.15
N THR A 19 5.14 5.30 1.16
CA THR A 19 5.93 5.01 2.35
C THR A 19 5.59 3.61 2.90
N GLN A 20 6.60 2.81 3.19
CA GLN A 20 6.39 1.52 3.81
C GLN A 20 5.96 1.73 5.27
N TYR A 21 4.93 1.02 5.69
CA TYR A 21 4.42 1.01 7.05
C TYR A 21 4.35 -0.41 7.57
N ARG A 22 4.52 -0.56 8.88
CA ARG A 22 4.32 -1.78 9.64
C ARG A 22 3.34 -1.51 10.76
N CYS A 23 2.29 -2.33 10.84
CA CYS A 23 1.35 -2.28 11.95
C CYS A 23 2.02 -2.85 13.22
N ALA A 24 1.86 -2.14 14.34
CA ALA A 24 2.35 -2.59 15.63
C ALA A 24 1.46 -3.67 16.27
N ASP A 25 0.16 -3.69 15.95
CA ASP A 25 -0.79 -4.65 16.55
C ASP A 25 -0.75 -6.02 15.86
N CYS A 26 -0.87 -6.04 14.53
CA CYS A 26 -0.95 -7.30 13.75
C CYS A 26 0.33 -7.63 12.97
N ASN A 27 1.36 -6.76 13.03
CA ASN A 27 2.63 -6.93 12.32
C ASN A 27 2.59 -7.00 10.79
N THR A 28 1.45 -6.65 10.19
CA THR A 28 1.32 -6.51 8.73
C THR A 28 2.20 -5.39 8.19
N ARG A 29 2.88 -5.67 7.08
CA ARG A 29 3.65 -4.68 6.31
C ARG A 29 2.88 -4.30 5.05
N PHE A 30 2.77 -3.02 4.80
CA PHE A 30 2.03 -2.51 3.64
C PHE A 30 2.58 -1.14 3.23
N ARG A 31 2.27 -0.69 2.02
CA ARG A 31 2.64 0.65 1.54
C ARG A 31 1.42 1.56 1.61
N GLY A 32 1.62 2.78 2.10
CA GLY A 32 0.56 3.77 2.24
C GLY A 32 1.03 5.14 1.75
N ILE A 33 0.08 5.94 1.29
CA ILE A 33 0.33 7.31 0.81
C ILE A 33 -0.55 8.24 1.65
N GLY A 34 0.05 9.28 2.26
CA GLY A 34 -0.67 10.31 3.03
C GLY A 34 -0.28 10.43 4.50
N LYS A 35 -1.12 11.13 5.28
CA LYS A 35 -0.90 11.42 6.72
C LYS A 35 -1.79 10.60 7.67
N LYS A 36 -2.87 9.98 7.17
CA LYS A 36 -3.82 9.15 7.95
C LYS A 36 -3.80 7.72 7.43
N ILE A 37 -2.69 7.02 7.68
CA ILE A 37 -2.57 5.61 7.32
C ILE A 37 -3.19 4.75 8.42
N ARG A 38 -3.96 3.73 8.02
CA ARG A 38 -4.47 2.67 8.89
C ARG A 38 -4.02 1.33 8.36
N CYS A 39 -3.89 0.35 9.24
CA CYS A 39 -3.55 -1.00 8.84
C CYS A 39 -4.70 -1.59 7.99
N PRO A 40 -4.44 -2.09 6.77
CA PRO A 40 -5.49 -2.68 5.94
C PRO A 40 -5.96 -4.04 6.46
N SER A 41 -5.22 -4.69 7.36
CA SER A 41 -5.57 -6.02 7.87
C SER A 41 -6.39 -6.00 9.16
N CYS A 42 -6.18 -5.03 10.04
CA CYS A 42 -6.86 -4.95 11.33
C CYS A 42 -7.45 -3.57 11.62
N GLU A 43 -7.40 -2.64 10.65
CA GLU A 43 -7.89 -1.26 10.74
C GLU A 43 -7.27 -0.39 11.85
N SER A 44 -6.28 -0.93 12.55
CA SER A 44 -5.50 -0.22 13.56
C SER A 44 -4.86 1.05 13.02
N THR A 45 -4.93 2.10 13.81
CA THR A 45 -4.18 3.35 13.62
C THR A 45 -2.73 3.25 14.13
N ASN A 46 -2.38 2.18 14.85
CA ASN A 46 -1.03 1.94 15.37
C ASN A 46 -0.12 1.37 14.28
N VAL A 47 0.31 2.24 13.38
CA VAL A 47 1.19 1.92 12.25
C VAL A 47 2.44 2.79 12.32
N LYS A 48 3.60 2.19 12.07
CA LYS A 48 4.90 2.85 12.10
C LYS A 48 5.52 2.81 10.72
N LYS A 49 6.15 3.92 10.31
CA LYS A 49 6.95 3.97 9.09
C LYS A 49 8.15 3.02 9.26
N VAL A 50 8.41 2.21 8.24
CA VAL A 50 9.56 1.31 8.13
C VAL A 50 10.50 1.81 7.05
#